data_AF-A0A6J6JDY4-F1
#
_entry.id   AF-A0A6J6JDY4-F1
#
_cell.length_a   1.000
_cell.length_b   1.000
_cell.length_c   1.000
_cell.angle_alpha   90.00
_cell.angle_beta   90.00
_cell.angle_gamma   90.00
#
_symmetry.space_group_name_H-M   'P 1'
#
loop_
_entity.id
_entity.type
_entity.pdbx_description
1 polymer ?
#
loop_
_entity_poly.entity_id
_entity_poly.type
_entity_poly.pdbx_seq_one_letter_code
_entity_poly.pdbx_strand_id
1 'polypeptide(L)'
;MVIEGSRPRALDRLGIVPAEIVAKRSGTVWLSITAYGRCGPWRDWVGFGDDAAVAGGLVDLDASGVPSFVGDAVADPLTGLLAAAIVADAVGRGGGVTIDVALREVARSAATGARVVW
;
A
#
# COMPACT_ATOMS: atom_id res chain seq x y z
N MET A 1 13.92 -3.14 -10.91
CA MET A 1 12.77 -2.88 -10.02
C MET A 1 13.17 -1.86 -8.97
N VAL A 2 12.26 -0.97 -8.60
CA VAL A 2 12.41 0.00 -7.52
C VAL A 2 11.28 -0.24 -6.53
N ILE A 3 11.60 -0.25 -5.22
CA ILE A 3 10.60 -0.24 -4.14
C ILE A 3 10.89 0.97 -3.27
N GLU A 4 9.86 1.73 -2.93
CA GLU A 4 9.99 2.86 -2.03
C GLU A 4 8.70 3.10 -1.23
N GLY A 5 8.83 3.73 -0.07
CA GLY A 5 7.72 4.16 0.79
C GLY A 5 7.77 5.63 1.15
N SER A 6 8.30 6.43 0.24
CA SER A 6 8.42 7.88 0.37
C SER A 6 7.08 8.55 0.12
N ARG A 7 6.83 9.63 0.87
CA ARG A 7 5.72 10.54 0.59
C ARG A 7 5.87 11.13 -0.82
N PRO A 8 4.79 11.35 -1.59
CA PRO A 8 4.85 11.95 -2.92
C PRO A 8 5.70 13.22 -2.96
N ARG A 9 5.46 14.16 -2.02
CA ARG A 9 6.25 15.40 -1.90
C ARG A 9 7.75 15.20 -1.71
N ALA A 10 8.20 14.06 -1.17
CA ALA A 10 9.63 13.80 -0.98
C ALA A 10 10.30 13.47 -2.32
N LEU A 11 9.64 12.66 -3.16
CA LEU A 11 10.13 12.38 -4.51
C LEU A 11 10.06 13.63 -5.39
N ASP A 12 8.99 14.42 -5.29
CA ASP A 12 8.83 15.66 -6.06
C ASP A 12 9.97 16.65 -5.75
N ARG A 13 10.36 16.79 -4.48
CA ARG A 13 11.50 17.64 -4.06
C ARG A 13 12.84 17.15 -4.60
N LEU A 14 12.98 15.85 -4.85
CA LEU A 14 14.17 15.26 -5.45
C LEU A 14 14.11 15.27 -6.99
N GLY A 15 13.03 15.77 -7.60
CA GLY A 15 12.81 15.72 -9.05
C GLY A 15 12.63 14.29 -9.57
N ILE A 16 12.21 13.35 -8.72
CA ILE A 16 12.04 11.94 -9.07
C ILE A 16 10.57 11.73 -9.45
N VAL A 17 10.32 11.48 -10.73
CA VAL A 17 8.98 11.16 -11.25
C VAL A 17 8.95 9.68 -11.70
N PRO A 18 8.33 8.77 -10.92
CA PRO A 18 8.34 7.33 -11.22
C PRO A 18 7.89 6.98 -12.65
N ALA A 19 6.81 7.61 -13.12
CA ALA A 19 6.26 7.35 -14.45
C ALA A 19 7.24 7.69 -15.57
N GLU A 20 7.99 8.79 -15.44
CA GLU A 20 9.00 9.17 -16.44
C GLU A 20 10.19 8.20 -16.44
N ILE A 21 10.61 7.72 -15.27
CA ILE A 21 11.71 6.77 -15.15
C ILE A 21 11.31 5.43 -15.77
N VAL A 22 10.10 4.96 -15.47
CA VAL A 22 9.55 3.73 -16.05
C VAL A 22 9.42 3.85 -17.57
N ALA A 23 8.95 4.98 -18.10
CA ALA A 23 8.84 5.21 -19.54
C ALA A 23 10.21 5.21 -20.26
N LYS A 24 11.26 5.72 -19.61
CA LYS A 24 12.62 5.77 -20.18
C LYS A 24 13.38 4.44 -20.07
N ARG A 25 12.97 3.55 -19.17
CA ARG A 25 13.68 2.29 -18.89
C ARG A 25 12.73 1.10 -19.02
N SER A 26 12.66 0.56 -20.24
CA SER A 26 11.86 -0.62 -20.57
C SER A 26 12.00 -1.75 -19.55
N GLY A 27 10.87 -2.31 -19.13
CA GLY A 27 10.79 -3.41 -18.16
C GLY A 27 10.99 -3.03 -16.70
N THR A 28 11.12 -1.74 -16.38
CA THR A 28 11.18 -1.31 -14.98
C THR A 28 9.81 -1.43 -14.32
N VAL A 29 9.76 -2.09 -13.16
CA VAL A 29 8.64 -2.01 -12.23
C VAL A 29 9.02 -1.06 -11.10
N TRP A 30 8.20 -0.05 -10.86
CA TRP A 30 8.31 0.86 -9.72
C TRP A 30 7.15 0.61 -8.76
N LEU A 31 7.45 0.22 -7.52
CA LEU A 31 6.46 0.01 -6.47
C LEU A 31 6.58 1.12 -5.41
N SER A 32 5.47 1.80 -5.16
CA SER A 32 5.30 2.72 -4.04
C SER A 32 4.36 2.09 -3.00
N ILE A 33 4.82 1.94 -1.76
CA ILE A 33 3.99 1.53 -0.62
C ILE A 33 3.86 2.70 0.34
N THR A 34 2.66 3.26 0.50
CA THR A 34 2.42 4.43 1.37
C THR A 34 1.21 4.22 2.26
N ALA A 35 1.04 5.03 3.31
CA ALA A 35 -0.09 4.86 4.23
C ALA A 35 -1.46 5.04 3.53
N TYR A 36 -1.59 6.10 2.72
CA TYR A 36 -2.87 6.54 2.13
C TYR A 36 -2.85 6.63 0.59
N GLY A 37 -1.82 6.10 -0.07
CA GLY A 37 -1.66 6.17 -1.52
C GLY A 37 -1.00 7.47 -1.98
N ARG A 38 -0.69 7.55 -3.28
CA ARG A 38 -0.03 8.72 -3.89
C ARG A 38 -1.00 9.79 -4.39
N CYS A 39 -2.29 9.50 -4.37
CA CYS A 39 -3.35 10.36 -4.89
C CYS A 39 -4.34 10.79 -3.80
N GLY A 40 -5.15 11.80 -4.10
CA GLY A 40 -6.19 12.25 -3.18
C GLY A 40 -5.70 13.17 -2.05
N PRO A 41 -6.59 13.48 -1.08
CA PRO A 41 -6.35 14.50 -0.07
C PRO A 41 -5.33 14.09 1.00
N TRP A 42 -5.14 12.79 1.23
CA TRP A 42 -4.28 12.24 2.29
C TRP A 42 -2.90 11.80 1.79
N ARG A 43 -2.58 12.02 0.50
CA ARG A 43 -1.36 11.48 -0.12
C ARG A 43 -0.05 11.83 0.59
N ASP A 44 -0.01 12.96 1.29
CA ASP A 44 1.17 13.47 1.99
C ASP A 44 1.14 13.20 3.50
N TRP A 45 0.11 12.52 4.00
CA TRP A 45 -0.01 12.13 5.41
C TRP A 45 1.03 11.08 5.78
N VAL A 46 1.46 11.13 7.04
CA VAL A 46 2.29 10.09 7.65
C VAL A 46 1.34 9.05 8.22
N GLY A 47 1.72 7.78 8.10
CA GLY A 47 1.04 6.68 8.77
C GLY A 47 1.97 5.49 8.95
N PHE A 48 1.56 4.63 9.88
CA PHE A 48 2.17 3.38 10.29
C PHE A 48 1.13 2.25 10.14
N GLY A 49 1.56 1.00 10.32
CA GLY A 49 0.69 -0.16 10.14
C GLY A 49 -0.60 -0.09 10.96
N ASP A 50 -0.52 0.33 12.23
CA ASP A 50 -1.68 0.35 13.14
C ASP A 50 -2.72 1.42 12.79
N ASP A 51 -2.30 2.68 12.59
CA ASP A 51 -3.25 3.75 12.25
C ASP A 51 -3.81 3.56 10.84
N ALA A 52 -3.02 3.05 9.90
CA ALA A 52 -3.53 2.69 8.58
C ALA A 52 -4.52 1.51 8.64
N ALA A 53 -4.29 0.52 9.52
CA ALA A 53 -5.23 -0.57 9.76
C ALA A 53 -6.56 -0.04 10.30
N VAL A 54 -6.52 0.78 11.34
CA VAL A 54 -7.72 1.43 11.93
C VAL A 54 -8.42 2.32 10.90
N ALA A 55 -7.69 3.12 10.13
CA ALA A 55 -8.26 3.97 9.07
C ALA A 55 -8.87 3.16 7.91
N GLY A 56 -8.42 1.91 7.73
CA GLY A 56 -9.03 0.93 6.83
C GLY A 56 -10.26 0.24 7.43
N GLY A 57 -10.50 0.37 8.74
CA GLY A 57 -11.56 -0.34 9.45
C GLY A 57 -11.16 -1.73 9.93
N LEU A 58 -9.87 -2.08 9.87
CA LEU A 58 -9.32 -3.31 10.42
C LEU A 58 -8.97 -3.09 11.90
N VAL A 59 -10.00 -3.06 12.73
CA VAL A 59 -9.95 -2.82 14.17
C VAL A 59 -10.92 -3.79 14.85
N ASP A 60 -10.53 -4.33 16.01
CA ASP A 60 -11.40 -5.20 16.82
C ASP A 60 -11.94 -4.44 18.04
N LEU A 61 -12.88 -5.05 18.76
CA LEU A 61 -13.33 -4.59 20.07
C LEU A 61 -12.90 -5.62 21.12
N ASP A 62 -12.30 -5.16 22.20
CA ASP A 62 -12.01 -6.04 23.34
C ASP A 62 -13.29 -6.46 24.08
N ALA A 63 -13.14 -7.30 25.12
CA ALA A 63 -14.27 -7.80 25.91
C ALA A 63 -15.09 -6.69 26.61
N SER A 64 -14.53 -5.48 26.74
CA SER A 64 -15.21 -4.31 27.30
C SER A 64 -15.81 -3.38 26.24
N GLY A 65 -15.66 -3.72 24.95
CA GLY A 65 -16.14 -2.91 23.83
C GLY A 65 -15.21 -1.77 23.44
N VAL A 66 -13.95 -1.78 23.88
CA VAL A 66 -12.95 -0.75 23.56
C VAL A 66 -12.20 -1.14 22.29
N PRO A 67 -11.96 -0.22 21.33
CA PRO A 67 -11.17 -0.50 20.13
C PRO A 67 -9.78 -1.05 20.46
N SER A 68 -9.42 -2.15 19.81
CA SER A 68 -8.12 -2.82 19.92
C SER A 68 -7.55 -3.13 18.53
N PHE A 69 -6.22 -3.17 18.42
CA PHE A 69 -5.56 -3.48 17.16
C PHE A 69 -5.73 -4.95 16.79
N VAL A 70 -5.97 -5.22 15.50
CA VAL A 70 -6.01 -6.58 14.96
C VAL A 70 -4.58 -7.03 14.67
N GLY A 71 -3.85 -7.44 15.71
CA GLY A 71 -2.42 -7.76 15.61
C GLY A 71 -1.53 -6.52 15.57
N ASP A 72 -0.21 -6.75 15.46
CA ASP A 72 0.82 -5.70 15.47
C ASP A 72 1.06 -5.19 14.04
N ALA A 73 0.77 -3.91 13.80
CA ALA A 73 1.00 -3.22 12.54
C ALA A 73 0.46 -3.96 11.31
N VAL A 74 -0.68 -4.65 11.44
CA VAL A 74 -1.14 -5.69 10.49
C VAL A 74 -1.30 -5.21 9.04
N ALA A 75 -1.50 -3.91 8.81
CA ALA A 75 -1.55 -3.37 7.46
C ALA A 75 -0.20 -3.53 6.71
N ASP A 76 0.93 -3.55 7.41
CA ASP A 76 2.27 -3.69 6.83
C ASP A 76 2.47 -5.06 6.16
N PRO A 77 2.34 -6.21 6.86
CA PRO A 77 2.52 -7.52 6.24
C PRO A 77 1.44 -7.82 5.19
N LEU A 78 0.19 -7.39 5.41
CA LEU A 78 -0.88 -7.56 4.40
C LEU A 78 -0.53 -6.82 3.10
N THR A 79 -0.07 -5.58 3.22
CA THR A 79 0.31 -4.76 2.06
C THR A 79 1.55 -5.33 1.38
N GLY A 80 2.54 -5.76 2.15
CA GLY A 80 3.75 -6.40 1.62
C GLY A 80 3.44 -7.64 0.79
N LEU A 81 2.57 -8.53 1.28
CA LEU A 81 2.16 -9.75 0.56
C LEU A 81 1.42 -9.43 -0.74
N LEU A 82 0.44 -8.52 -0.70
CA LEU A 82 -0.29 -8.12 -1.90
C LEU A 82 0.65 -7.45 -2.91
N ALA A 83 1.49 -6.54 -2.47
CA ALA A 83 2.45 -5.84 -3.32
C ALA A 83 3.43 -6.81 -3.98
N ALA A 84 3.92 -7.81 -3.24
CA ALA A 84 4.79 -8.85 -3.78
C ALA A 84 4.09 -9.66 -4.90
N ALA A 85 2.82 -10.03 -4.71
CA ALA A 85 2.04 -10.74 -5.72
C ALA A 85 1.82 -9.90 -6.99
N ILE A 86 1.45 -8.62 -6.83
CA ILE A 86 1.25 -7.69 -7.97
C ILE A 86 2.56 -7.48 -8.73
N VAL A 87 3.68 -7.27 -8.00
CA VAL A 87 4.99 -7.10 -8.62
C VAL A 87 5.43 -8.36 -9.37
N ALA A 88 5.22 -9.55 -8.82
CA ALA A 88 5.57 -10.80 -9.48
C ALA A 88 4.83 -10.97 -10.81
N ASP A 89 3.52 -10.69 -10.85
CA ASP A 89 2.73 -10.68 -12.10
C ASP A 89 3.24 -9.61 -13.08
N ALA A 90 3.49 -8.38 -12.60
CA ALA A 90 3.99 -7.29 -13.44
C ALA A 90 5.36 -7.62 -14.07
N VAL A 91 6.27 -8.22 -13.30
CA VAL A 91 7.58 -8.70 -13.81
C VAL A 91 7.37 -9.80 -14.86
N GLY A 92 6.48 -10.77 -14.59
CA GLY A 92 6.15 -11.84 -15.54
C GLY A 92 5.57 -11.34 -16.86
N ARG A 93 4.86 -10.20 -16.86
CA ARG A 93 4.33 -9.52 -18.06
C ARG A 93 5.34 -8.62 -18.77
N GLY A 94 6.59 -8.55 -18.30
CA GLY A 94 7.65 -7.76 -18.92
C GLY A 94 7.83 -6.35 -18.34
N GLY A 95 7.19 -6.02 -17.21
CA GLY A 95 7.38 -4.76 -16.49
C GLY A 95 6.83 -3.53 -17.20
N GLY A 96 7.47 -2.36 -16.98
CA GLY A 96 7.05 -1.10 -17.60
C GLY A 96 5.88 -0.41 -16.89
N VAL A 97 5.72 -0.66 -15.59
CA VAL A 97 4.59 -0.15 -14.79
C VAL A 97 5.04 0.53 -13.51
N THR A 98 4.27 1.53 -13.09
CA THR A 98 4.29 2.08 -11.73
C THR A 98 3.09 1.54 -10.96
N ILE A 99 3.33 1.01 -9.77
CA ILE A 99 2.34 0.40 -8.89
C ILE A 99 2.28 1.24 -7.60
N ASP A 100 1.09 1.68 -7.23
CA ASP A 100 0.81 2.39 -5.98
C ASP A 100 -0.06 1.50 -5.09
N VAL A 101 0.43 1.18 -3.89
CA VAL A 101 -0.30 0.38 -2.90
C VAL A 101 -0.38 1.17 -1.59
N ALA A 102 -1.61 1.35 -1.11
CA ALA A 102 -1.88 2.08 0.12
C ALA A 102 -2.21 1.12 1.27
N LEU A 103 -1.52 1.22 2.41
CA LEU A 103 -1.78 0.40 3.60
C LEU A 103 -3.26 0.44 4.00
N ARG A 104 -3.85 1.64 4.03
CA ARG A 104 -5.25 1.86 4.37
C ARG A 104 -6.21 1.13 3.44
N GLU A 105 -5.93 1.09 2.13
CA GLU A 105 -6.80 0.40 1.17
C GLU A 105 -6.69 -1.11 1.29
N VAL A 106 -5.49 -1.64 1.55
CA VAL A 106 -5.30 -3.08 1.77
C VAL A 106 -5.99 -3.51 3.06
N ALA A 107 -5.81 -2.76 4.15
CA ALA A 107 -6.51 -3.00 5.41
C ALA A 107 -8.03 -2.95 5.23
N ARG A 108 -8.55 -1.96 4.49
CA ARG A 108 -9.98 -1.88 4.16
C ARG A 108 -10.47 -3.10 3.40
N SER A 109 -9.74 -3.53 2.38
CA SER A 109 -10.07 -4.73 1.63
C SER A 109 -10.14 -5.96 2.55
N ALA A 110 -9.19 -6.10 3.47
CA ALA A 110 -9.14 -7.21 4.43
C ALA A 110 -10.30 -7.16 5.44
N ALA A 111 -10.64 -5.97 5.95
CA ALA A 111 -11.74 -5.76 6.90
C ALA A 111 -13.11 -6.10 6.30
N THR A 112 -13.28 -5.90 4.99
CA THR A 112 -14.56 -6.15 4.32
C THR A 112 -14.83 -7.61 3.94
N GLY A 113 -13.87 -8.53 4.15
CA GLY A 113 -14.01 -9.99 4.10
C GLY A 113 -14.78 -10.60 2.89
N ALA A 114 -14.13 -11.43 2.08
CA ALA A 114 -14.85 -12.28 1.13
C ALA A 114 -15.51 -13.47 1.87
N ARG A 115 -16.81 -13.70 1.65
CA ARG A 115 -17.52 -14.89 2.12
C ARG A 115 -17.53 -15.94 1.01
N VAL A 116 -16.85 -17.06 1.22
CA VAL A 116 -16.97 -18.22 0.33
C VAL A 116 -18.20 -19.00 0.78
N VAL A 117 -19.21 -19.07 -0.08
CA VAL A 117 -20.44 -19.84 0.14
C VAL A 117 -20.42 -20.98 -0.87
N TRP A 118 -20.53 -22.22 -0.39
CA TRP A 118 -20.65 -23.42 -1.21
C TRP A 118 -22.12 -23.73 -1.49
#